data_AF-C3ZVJ7-F1
#
_entry.id   AF-C3ZVJ7-F1
#
_cell.length_a   1.000
_cell.length_b   1.000
_cell.length_c   1.000
_cell.angle_alpha   90.00
_cell.angle_beta   90.00
_cell.angle_gamma   90.00
#
_symmetry.space_group_name_H-M   'P 1'
#
loop_
_entity.id
_entity.type
_entity.pdbx_description
1 polymer ?
#
loop_
_entity_poly.entity_id
_entity_poly.type
_entity_poly.pdbx_seq_one_letter_code
_entity_poly.pdbx_strand_id
1 'polypeptide(L)'
;MTVGLVAGDEECYTTFADLFDPVIEGRHNGYKKTDVHKTDLDASKLQGGDDLDPKYVLSSRVRTGRSIRGYTLPPWCTRAERRGVEKVLCDALGKLEGELQGKYYPLYEMDDKTQEQLIADHFLFDKPVSPLLTSAKMARDWPDGRGIWHNDAKNFLVWINEEDHTRVISMEKGGNMKKVFERFCDGLKKVEENVKGQDKEFMWNEHLGYILTCPSNLGTGLRAGVHVKLPKLSTHPHFNHILEQLRLQKRGTGGVDTAAKGGIFDISNTDRLGFSEVELVQKVVDGVKLLVEMEKRLEKKKDIGDLIPGQLLSLLITTVIFNSDNS
;
A
#
# COMPACT_ATOMS: atom_id res chain seq x y z
N MET A 1 14.27 3.36 7.23
CA MET A 1 15.01 4.45 6.54
C MET A 1 14.03 5.14 5.59
N THR A 2 13.99 6.47 5.58
CA THR A 2 13.20 7.25 4.62
C THR A 2 13.94 7.35 3.28
N VAL A 3 13.25 7.67 2.19
CA VAL A 3 13.87 7.78 0.85
C VAL A 3 14.71 9.05 0.71
N GLY A 4 14.22 10.19 1.22
CA GLY A 4 14.97 11.45 1.25
C GLY A 4 14.92 12.30 -0.03
N LEU A 5 14.16 11.88 -1.04
CA LEU A 5 13.93 12.65 -2.27
C LEU A 5 12.56 12.32 -2.90
N VAL A 6 12.06 13.24 -3.73
CA VAL A 6 10.76 13.15 -4.42
C VAL A 6 10.89 13.62 -5.86
N ALA A 7 10.02 13.14 -6.75
CA ALA A 7 9.89 13.61 -8.12
C ALA A 7 8.88 14.76 -8.23
N GLY A 8 9.20 15.77 -9.03
CA GLY A 8 8.33 16.89 -9.34
C GLY A 8 7.45 16.68 -10.56
N ASP A 9 7.84 15.76 -11.46
CA ASP A 9 7.15 15.38 -12.70
C ASP A 9 7.64 13.98 -13.14
N GLU A 10 7.12 13.47 -14.27
CA GLU A 10 7.50 12.15 -14.79
C GLU A 10 8.96 12.15 -15.26
N GLU A 11 9.41 13.26 -15.84
CA GLU A 11 10.73 13.47 -16.41
C GLU A 11 11.84 13.50 -15.37
N CYS A 12 11.56 13.81 -14.10
CA CYS A 12 12.51 13.75 -12.99
C CYS A 12 13.24 12.39 -12.93
N TYR A 13 12.51 11.29 -13.15
CA TYR A 13 13.07 9.94 -13.08
C TYR A 13 14.07 9.64 -14.20
N THR A 14 13.97 10.34 -15.34
CA THR A 14 14.93 10.22 -16.45
C THR A 14 16.04 11.26 -16.34
N THR A 15 15.67 12.52 -16.08
CA THR A 15 16.60 13.66 -16.06
C THR A 15 17.62 13.55 -14.93
N PHE A 16 17.20 13.00 -13.78
CA PHE A 16 18.04 12.82 -12.61
C PHE A 16 18.26 11.33 -12.30
N ALA A 17 18.26 10.46 -13.32
CA ALA A 17 18.41 9.02 -13.17
C ALA A 17 19.66 8.62 -12.36
N ASP A 18 20.79 9.32 -12.57
CA ASP A 18 22.04 9.08 -11.80
C ASP A 18 21.87 9.25 -10.28
N LEU A 19 20.86 10.02 -9.84
CA LEU A 19 20.47 10.16 -8.44
C LEU A 19 19.34 9.20 -8.05
N PHE A 20 18.31 9.04 -8.89
CA PHE A 20 17.15 8.20 -8.58
C PHE A 20 17.48 6.71 -8.60
N ASP A 21 18.24 6.23 -9.59
CA ASP A 21 18.49 4.79 -9.78
C ASP A 21 19.17 4.14 -8.56
N PRO A 22 20.26 4.68 -7.97
CA PRO A 22 20.87 4.09 -6.79
C PRO A 22 19.93 4.09 -5.57
N VAL A 23 19.07 5.11 -5.46
CA VAL A 23 18.10 5.23 -4.36
C VAL A 23 16.96 4.23 -4.54
N ILE A 24 16.50 4.01 -5.78
CA ILE A 24 15.51 3.00 -6.13
C ILE A 24 16.08 1.60 -5.85
N GLU A 25 17.30 1.32 -6.29
CA GLU A 25 17.97 0.04 -6.06
C GLU A 25 18.12 -0.25 -4.57
N GLY A 26 18.61 0.72 -3.79
CA GLY A 26 18.75 0.60 -2.34
C GLY A 26 17.41 0.47 -1.61
N ARG A 27 16.36 1.17 -2.08
CA ARG A 27 15.03 1.13 -1.43
C ARG A 27 14.25 -0.14 -1.76
N HIS A 28 14.42 -0.70 -2.95
CA HIS A 28 13.65 -1.83 -3.47
C HIS A 28 14.50 -3.11 -3.57
N ASN A 29 15.36 -3.34 -2.58
CA ASN A 29 16.05 -4.61 -2.37
C ASN A 29 16.86 -5.09 -3.59
N GLY A 30 17.58 -4.17 -4.24
CA GLY A 30 18.47 -4.48 -5.36
C GLY A 30 17.80 -4.45 -6.74
N TYR A 31 16.64 -3.81 -6.88
CA TYR A 31 16.01 -3.60 -8.19
C TYR A 31 16.85 -2.66 -9.05
N LYS A 32 17.51 -3.22 -10.07
CA LYS A 32 18.52 -2.54 -10.88
C LYS A 32 17.86 -1.73 -11.99
N LYS A 33 18.56 -0.70 -12.48
CA LYS A 33 18.14 0.09 -13.66
C LYS A 33 17.86 -0.73 -14.95
N THR A 34 18.35 -1.97 -15.01
CA THR A 34 18.13 -2.90 -16.14
C THR A 34 16.93 -3.82 -15.93
N ASP A 35 16.35 -3.85 -14.74
CA ASP A 35 15.23 -4.72 -14.43
C ASP A 35 13.93 -4.15 -15.01
N VAL A 36 12.94 -5.01 -15.24
CA VAL A 36 11.65 -4.63 -15.82
C VAL A 36 10.54 -4.93 -14.83
N HIS A 37 9.59 -4.00 -14.72
CA HIS A 37 8.46 -4.14 -13.82
C HIS A 37 7.34 -4.94 -14.49
N LYS A 38 6.66 -5.75 -13.69
CA LYS A 38 5.48 -6.51 -14.12
C LYS A 38 4.25 -6.01 -13.39
N THR A 39 3.20 -5.72 -14.15
CA THR A 39 1.87 -5.37 -13.64
C THR A 39 0.93 -6.55 -13.87
N ASP A 40 0.16 -6.93 -12.85
CA ASP A 40 -0.84 -7.99 -12.94
C ASP A 40 -2.04 -7.68 -12.03
N LEU A 41 -3.08 -7.07 -12.62
CA LEU A 41 -4.35 -6.74 -11.96
C LEU A 41 -5.44 -7.80 -12.27
N ASP A 42 -5.04 -9.06 -12.47
CA ASP A 42 -5.97 -10.18 -12.58
C ASP A 42 -6.21 -10.84 -11.22
N ALA A 43 -7.25 -10.37 -10.52
CA ALA A 43 -7.62 -10.87 -9.20
C ALA A 43 -7.96 -12.37 -9.17
N SER A 44 -8.31 -12.98 -10.31
CA SER A 44 -8.63 -14.41 -10.38
C SER A 44 -7.41 -15.31 -10.07
N LYS A 45 -6.20 -14.77 -10.25
CA LYS A 45 -4.94 -15.48 -9.96
C LYS A 45 -4.62 -15.56 -8.47
N LEU A 46 -5.27 -14.74 -7.62
CA LEU A 46 -5.07 -14.81 -6.17
C LEU A 46 -5.62 -16.12 -5.61
N GLN A 47 -4.76 -16.86 -4.91
CA GLN A 47 -5.09 -18.15 -4.31
C GLN A 47 -5.47 -17.96 -2.83
N GLY A 48 -6.71 -18.34 -2.48
CA GLY A 48 -7.28 -18.13 -1.14
C GLY A 48 -7.45 -16.65 -0.78
N GLY A 49 -7.34 -16.32 0.50
CA GLY A 49 -7.45 -14.95 1.00
C GLY A 49 -8.89 -14.49 1.22
N ASP A 50 -9.86 -15.35 0.95
CA ASP A 50 -11.29 -15.19 1.26
C ASP A 50 -11.64 -15.61 2.70
N ASP A 51 -10.67 -16.20 3.42
CA ASP A 51 -10.86 -16.94 4.67
C ASP A 51 -9.91 -16.52 5.80
N LEU A 52 -9.29 -15.33 5.75
CA LEU A 52 -8.42 -14.89 6.85
C LEU A 52 -9.24 -14.80 8.15
N ASP A 53 -8.74 -15.42 9.22
CA ASP A 53 -9.52 -15.66 10.43
C ASP A 53 -10.05 -14.36 11.06
N PRO A 54 -11.37 -14.12 11.08
CA PRO A 54 -11.95 -12.86 11.53
C PRO A 54 -11.84 -12.64 13.05
N LYS A 55 -11.46 -13.67 13.84
CA LYS A 55 -11.11 -13.50 15.26
C LYS A 55 -9.87 -12.60 15.39
N TYR A 56 -8.94 -12.72 14.46
CA TYR A 56 -7.66 -12.00 14.47
C TYR A 56 -7.63 -10.84 13.48
N VAL A 57 -8.11 -11.05 12.25
CA VAL A 57 -8.12 -10.05 11.19
C VAL A 57 -9.39 -9.19 11.25
N LEU A 58 -9.22 -7.93 11.62
CA LEU A 58 -10.30 -6.98 11.89
C LEU A 58 -10.77 -6.24 10.63
N SER A 59 -9.85 -6.01 9.70
CA SER A 59 -10.13 -5.38 8.41
C SER A 59 -9.03 -5.69 7.42
N SER A 60 -9.41 -5.73 6.15
CA SER A 60 -8.53 -5.97 5.01
C SER A 60 -8.58 -4.76 4.08
N ARG A 61 -7.43 -4.36 3.52
CA ARG A 61 -7.32 -3.14 2.74
C ARG A 61 -6.21 -3.25 1.69
N VAL A 62 -6.51 -2.82 0.47
CA VAL A 62 -5.55 -2.68 -0.63
C VAL A 62 -5.58 -1.23 -1.10
N ARG A 63 -4.40 -0.60 -1.23
CA ARG A 63 -4.29 0.74 -1.82
C ARG A 63 -3.19 0.81 -2.86
N THR A 64 -3.33 1.72 -3.81
CA THR A 64 -2.23 2.19 -4.67
C THR A 64 -2.33 3.69 -4.91
N GLY A 65 -1.37 4.27 -5.63
CA GLY A 65 -1.49 5.58 -6.24
C GLY A 65 -1.45 5.50 -7.76
N ARG A 66 -1.98 6.54 -8.41
CA ARG A 66 -1.81 6.77 -9.86
C ARG A 66 -1.59 8.27 -10.11
N SER A 67 -0.73 8.59 -11.08
CA SER A 67 -0.44 9.95 -11.52
C SER A 67 -0.94 10.16 -12.94
N ILE A 68 -1.72 11.21 -13.19
CA ILE A 68 -2.14 11.59 -14.55
C ILE A 68 -0.95 12.19 -15.33
N ARG A 69 -0.60 11.60 -16.48
CA ARG A 69 0.48 12.09 -17.37
C ARG A 69 0.17 13.48 -17.91
N GLY A 70 1.23 14.29 -18.04
CA GLY A 70 1.17 15.67 -18.52
C GLY A 70 0.78 16.70 -17.45
N TYR A 71 0.63 16.27 -16.19
CA TYR A 71 0.56 17.16 -15.03
C TYR A 71 1.78 16.92 -14.14
N THR A 72 2.38 17.98 -13.60
CA THR A 72 3.45 17.84 -12.61
C THR A 72 2.91 17.27 -11.29
N LEU A 73 3.77 16.55 -10.55
CA LEU A 73 3.45 15.87 -9.30
C LEU A 73 3.27 16.86 -8.13
N PRO A 74 2.64 16.45 -7.01
CA PRO A 74 2.32 17.34 -5.88
C PRO A 74 3.45 18.23 -5.33
N PRO A 75 4.73 17.83 -5.30
CA PRO A 75 5.82 18.71 -4.87
C PRO A 75 5.92 19.99 -5.70
N TRP A 76 5.60 19.91 -6.99
CA TRP A 76 5.84 20.96 -7.97
C TRP A 76 4.58 21.59 -8.58
N CYS A 77 3.44 20.89 -8.55
CA CYS A 77 2.23 21.32 -9.24
C CYS A 77 1.75 22.73 -8.86
N THR A 78 1.35 23.48 -9.88
CA THR A 78 0.64 24.75 -9.72
C THR A 78 -0.80 24.51 -9.24
N ARG A 79 -1.47 25.55 -8.74
CA ARG A 79 -2.92 25.46 -8.43
C ARG A 79 -3.74 25.06 -9.66
N ALA A 80 -3.37 25.55 -10.84
CA ALA A 80 -4.07 25.23 -12.09
C ALA A 80 -3.93 23.75 -12.45
N GLU A 81 -2.72 23.19 -12.39
CA GLU A 81 -2.50 21.77 -12.64
C GLU A 81 -3.21 20.89 -11.61
N ARG A 82 -3.14 21.25 -10.33
CA ARG A 82 -3.85 20.53 -9.25
C ARG A 82 -5.35 20.46 -9.50
N ARG A 83 -5.98 21.58 -9.86
CA ARG A 83 -7.40 21.65 -10.23
C ARG A 83 -7.69 20.91 -11.53
N GLY A 84 -6.76 20.87 -12.47
CA GLY A 84 -6.84 20.07 -13.69
C GLY A 84 -6.87 18.56 -13.38
N VAL A 85 -6.00 18.10 -12.49
CA VAL A 85 -5.99 16.72 -11.97
C VAL A 85 -7.31 16.41 -11.24
N GLU A 86 -7.76 17.29 -10.34
CA GLU A 86 -9.03 17.15 -9.64
C GLU A 86 -10.19 16.96 -10.63
N LYS A 87 -10.29 17.84 -11.64
CA LYS A 87 -11.33 17.76 -12.65
C LYS A 87 -11.33 16.42 -13.40
N VAL A 88 -10.17 16.01 -13.94
CA VAL A 88 -10.05 14.75 -14.70
C VAL A 88 -10.52 13.56 -13.87
N LEU A 89 -10.14 13.53 -12.59
CA LEU A 89 -10.49 12.46 -11.67
C LEU A 89 -11.96 12.49 -11.27
N CYS A 90 -12.51 13.65 -10.96
CA CYS A 90 -13.94 13.80 -10.67
C CYS A 90 -14.80 13.37 -11.86
N ASP A 91 -14.43 13.78 -13.07
CA ASP A 91 -15.13 13.39 -14.31
C ASP A 91 -15.02 11.87 -14.56
N ALA A 92 -13.87 11.26 -14.26
CA ALA A 92 -13.67 9.81 -14.42
C ALA A 92 -14.44 8.99 -13.38
N LEU A 93 -14.43 9.44 -12.11
CA LEU A 93 -15.07 8.77 -10.99
C LEU A 93 -16.59 8.95 -11.01
N GLY A 94 -17.09 10.07 -11.54
CA GLY A 94 -18.53 10.32 -11.71
C GLY A 94 -19.22 9.40 -12.71
N LYS A 95 -18.45 8.69 -13.53
CA LYS A 95 -18.94 7.68 -14.49
C LYS A 95 -18.96 6.26 -13.92
N LEU A 96 -18.52 6.05 -12.67
CA LEU A 96 -18.58 4.74 -12.05
C LEU A 96 -20.02 4.41 -11.65
N GLU A 97 -20.48 3.22 -12.01
CA GLU A 97 -21.85 2.74 -11.79
C GLU A 97 -21.87 1.46 -10.94
N GLY A 98 -23.07 0.99 -10.59
CA GLY A 98 -23.27 -0.26 -9.84
C GLY A 98 -22.67 -0.21 -8.44
N GLU A 99 -21.94 -1.26 -8.04
CA GLU A 99 -21.28 -1.31 -6.71
C GLU A 99 -20.19 -0.24 -6.52
N LEU A 100 -19.74 0.39 -7.61
CA LEU A 100 -18.74 1.46 -7.59
C LEU A 100 -19.38 2.85 -7.70
N GLN A 101 -20.71 2.98 -7.79
CA GLN A 101 -21.37 4.27 -7.77
C GLN A 101 -21.02 5.04 -6.49
N GLY A 102 -20.67 6.31 -6.64
CA GLY A 102 -20.22 7.13 -5.52
C GLY A 102 -20.30 8.63 -5.77
N LYS A 103 -19.74 9.37 -4.82
CA LYS A 103 -19.76 10.84 -4.81
C LYS A 103 -18.41 11.41 -4.39
N TYR A 104 -18.05 12.55 -5.00
CA TYR A 104 -16.90 13.36 -4.60
C TYR A 104 -17.29 14.39 -3.53
N TYR A 105 -16.40 14.57 -2.57
CA TYR A 105 -16.52 15.50 -1.45
C TYR A 105 -15.23 16.36 -1.43
N PRO A 106 -15.28 17.58 -2.00
CA PRO A 106 -14.15 18.49 -1.92
C PRO A 106 -13.90 18.92 -0.48
N LEU A 107 -12.64 18.98 -0.06
CA LEU A 107 -12.29 19.34 1.31
C LEU A 107 -12.66 20.78 1.65
N TYR A 108 -12.64 21.69 0.69
CA TYR A 108 -12.94 23.10 0.95
C TYR A 108 -14.44 23.37 1.21
N GLU A 109 -15.32 22.40 0.93
CA GLU A 109 -16.77 22.46 1.24
C GLU A 109 -17.15 21.54 2.42
N MET A 110 -16.19 20.81 2.98
CA MET A 110 -16.44 19.84 4.05
C MET A 110 -16.46 20.54 5.40
N ASP A 111 -17.52 20.35 6.18
CA ASP A 111 -17.56 20.83 7.56
C ASP A 111 -16.64 20.00 8.48
N ASP A 112 -16.15 20.63 9.55
CA ASP A 112 -15.19 20.02 10.48
C ASP A 112 -15.70 18.70 11.07
N LYS A 113 -17.00 18.57 11.37
CA LYS A 113 -17.58 17.36 11.96
C LYS A 113 -17.59 16.21 10.96
N THR A 114 -17.94 16.48 9.70
CA THR A 114 -17.88 15.49 8.62
C THR A 114 -16.43 15.07 8.38
N GLN A 115 -15.50 16.02 8.38
CA GLN A 115 -14.08 15.75 8.22
C GLN A 115 -13.54 14.85 9.34
N GLU A 116 -13.79 15.21 10.61
CA GLU A 116 -13.41 14.42 11.78
C GLU A 116 -13.99 13.01 11.76
N GLN A 117 -15.26 12.86 11.37
CA GLN A 117 -15.88 11.54 11.27
C GLN A 117 -15.23 10.67 10.20
N LEU A 118 -14.93 11.24 9.02
CA LEU A 118 -14.27 10.49 7.95
C LEU A 118 -12.83 10.10 8.33
N ILE A 119 -12.12 10.93 9.10
CA ILE A 119 -10.81 10.60 9.65
C ILE A 119 -10.94 9.46 10.68
N ALA A 120 -11.92 9.56 11.59
CA ALA A 120 -12.19 8.55 12.61
C ALA A 120 -12.59 7.19 12.02
N ASP A 121 -13.32 7.20 10.89
CA ASP A 121 -13.68 6.01 10.14
C ASP A 121 -12.51 5.42 9.32
N HIS A 122 -11.34 6.07 9.34
CA HIS A 122 -10.15 5.76 8.54
C HIS A 122 -10.37 5.89 7.02
N PHE A 123 -11.31 6.75 6.62
CA PHE A 123 -11.63 7.02 5.22
C PHE A 123 -10.89 8.23 4.67
N LEU A 124 -10.66 9.27 5.46
CA LEU A 124 -10.06 10.52 5.00
C LEU A 124 -8.63 10.71 5.51
N PHE A 125 -7.86 11.47 4.75
CA PHE A 125 -6.50 11.90 5.09
C PHE A 125 -6.52 13.23 5.84
N ASP A 126 -5.58 13.40 6.76
CA ASP A 126 -5.39 14.66 7.47
C ASP A 126 -4.61 15.67 6.64
N LYS A 127 -4.67 16.94 7.07
CA LYS A 127 -3.74 17.96 6.56
C LYS A 127 -2.31 17.44 6.74
N PRO A 128 -1.47 17.46 5.68
CA PRO A 128 -0.09 17.00 5.78
C PRO A 128 0.70 17.79 6.85
N VAL A 129 0.93 17.15 7.99
CA VAL A 129 1.77 17.69 9.08
C VAL A 129 3.16 17.06 9.12
N SER A 130 3.35 15.94 8.41
CA SER A 130 4.63 15.25 8.35
C SER A 130 5.71 16.15 7.74
N PRO A 131 6.89 16.28 8.37
CA PRO A 131 8.00 17.06 7.81
C PRO A 131 8.47 16.53 6.45
N LEU A 132 8.24 15.24 6.15
CA LEU A 132 8.54 14.66 4.85
C LEU A 132 7.70 15.29 3.73
N LEU A 133 6.41 15.52 3.99
CA LEU A 133 5.47 16.09 3.02
C LEU A 133 5.59 17.62 2.94
N THR A 134 5.72 18.29 4.09
CA THR A 134 5.80 19.76 4.13
C THR A 134 7.12 20.28 3.58
N SER A 135 8.25 19.61 3.87
CA SER A 135 9.56 19.97 3.28
C SER A 135 9.62 19.69 1.78
N ALA A 136 8.88 18.69 1.30
CA ALA A 136 8.67 18.43 -0.12
C ALA A 136 7.65 19.38 -0.79
N LYS A 137 7.15 20.39 -0.07
CA LYS A 137 6.18 21.40 -0.56
C LYS A 137 4.84 20.81 -1.02
N MET A 138 4.44 19.65 -0.53
CA MET A 138 3.20 18.97 -0.94
C MET A 138 1.96 19.53 -0.22
N ALA A 139 2.16 20.31 0.84
CA ALA A 139 1.09 20.96 1.62
C ALA A 139 0.67 22.35 1.09
N ARG A 140 1.22 22.80 -0.05
CA ARG A 140 0.92 24.13 -0.62
C ARG A 140 -0.56 24.29 -0.95
N ASP A 141 -1.07 25.50 -0.70
CA ASP A 141 -2.44 25.96 -0.97
C ASP A 141 -3.56 25.12 -0.33
N TRP A 142 -3.27 24.32 0.71
CA TRP A 142 -4.27 23.47 1.35
C TRP A 142 -5.51 24.27 1.82
N PRO A 143 -6.76 23.80 1.57
CA PRO A 143 -7.16 22.52 0.96
C PRO A 143 -7.49 22.58 -0.56
N ASP A 144 -7.03 23.60 -1.30
CA ASP A 144 -7.35 23.80 -2.72
C ASP A 144 -7.08 22.57 -3.58
N GLY A 145 -8.09 22.13 -4.35
CA GLY A 145 -8.02 20.99 -5.26
C GLY A 145 -7.93 19.61 -4.59
N ARG A 146 -8.19 19.50 -3.28
CA ARG A 146 -8.15 18.24 -2.53
C ARG A 146 -9.55 17.78 -2.17
N GLY A 147 -9.73 16.47 -2.13
CA GLY A 147 -10.99 15.87 -1.73
C GLY A 147 -10.90 14.36 -1.64
N ILE A 148 -12.05 13.79 -1.27
CA ILE A 148 -12.26 12.35 -1.23
C ILE A 148 -13.47 12.03 -2.09
N TRP A 149 -13.31 11.03 -2.95
CA TRP A 149 -14.44 10.32 -3.54
C TRP A 149 -14.58 8.98 -2.82
N HIS A 150 -15.81 8.54 -2.60
CA HIS A 150 -16.06 7.16 -2.18
C HIS A 150 -17.37 6.65 -2.75
N ASN A 151 -17.46 5.33 -2.92
CA ASN A 151 -18.72 4.69 -3.28
C ASN A 151 -19.71 4.72 -2.12
N ASP A 152 -20.99 4.45 -2.41
CA ASP A 152 -22.07 4.51 -1.41
C ASP A 152 -21.84 3.53 -0.25
N ALA A 153 -21.24 2.36 -0.54
CA ALA A 153 -20.91 1.35 0.45
C ALA A 153 -19.65 1.67 1.29
N LYS A 154 -18.95 2.77 1.01
CA LYS A 154 -17.68 3.19 1.65
C LYS A 154 -16.62 2.09 1.71
N ASN A 155 -16.54 1.26 0.67
CA ASN A 155 -15.61 0.14 0.56
C ASN A 155 -14.67 0.26 -0.66
N PHE A 156 -14.85 1.31 -1.47
CA PHE A 156 -13.95 1.78 -2.52
C PHE A 156 -13.85 3.31 -2.43
N LEU A 157 -12.63 3.81 -2.23
CA LEU A 157 -12.35 5.22 -1.94
C LEU A 157 -11.21 5.72 -2.82
N VAL A 158 -11.25 6.99 -3.20
CA VAL A 158 -10.19 7.66 -3.94
C VAL A 158 -9.88 9.00 -3.29
N TRP A 159 -8.65 9.15 -2.80
CA TRP A 159 -8.14 10.45 -2.36
C TRP A 159 -7.58 11.19 -3.55
N ILE A 160 -7.89 12.47 -3.65
CA ILE A 160 -7.47 13.34 -4.75
C ILE A 160 -6.50 14.40 -4.22
N ASN A 161 -5.32 14.50 -4.85
CA ASN A 161 -4.29 15.52 -4.62
C ASN A 161 -3.69 15.61 -3.20
N GLU A 162 -3.55 14.47 -2.51
CA GLU A 162 -2.84 14.37 -1.23
C GLU A 162 -1.33 14.17 -1.45
N GLU A 163 -0.80 12.95 -1.25
CA GLU A 163 0.62 12.62 -1.46
C GLU A 163 0.93 12.36 -2.95
N ASP A 164 -0.07 11.99 -3.73
CA ASP A 164 -0.02 11.75 -5.17
C ASP A 164 -1.29 12.32 -5.81
N HIS A 165 -1.38 12.33 -7.14
CA HIS A 165 -2.62 12.76 -7.83
C HIS A 165 -3.84 11.96 -7.36
N THR A 166 -3.67 10.64 -7.20
CA THR A 166 -4.67 9.77 -6.59
C THR A 166 -4.10 8.80 -5.59
N ARG A 167 -4.90 8.43 -4.59
CA ARG A 167 -4.78 7.16 -3.86
C ARG A 167 -6.07 6.38 -3.97
N VAL A 168 -6.04 5.28 -4.72
CA VAL A 168 -7.18 4.37 -4.90
C VAL A 168 -7.12 3.30 -3.82
N ILE A 169 -8.24 3.07 -3.14
CA ILE A 169 -8.32 2.25 -1.93
C ILE A 169 -9.54 1.35 -2.02
N SER A 170 -9.36 0.06 -1.81
CA SER A 170 -10.44 -0.88 -1.51
C SER A 170 -10.25 -1.40 -0.09
N MET A 171 -11.32 -1.44 0.70
CA MET A 171 -11.26 -1.95 2.07
C MET A 171 -12.59 -2.49 2.57
N GLU A 172 -12.55 -3.41 3.53
CA GLU A 172 -13.72 -3.85 4.28
C GLU A 172 -13.31 -4.41 5.66
N LYS A 173 -14.31 -4.58 6.54
CA LYS A 173 -14.12 -5.27 7.81
C LYS A 173 -13.96 -6.78 7.59
N GLY A 174 -13.22 -7.43 8.48
CA GLY A 174 -12.94 -8.86 8.40
C GLY A 174 -11.80 -9.21 7.43
N GLY A 175 -11.72 -10.51 7.13
CA GLY A 175 -10.55 -11.13 6.50
C GLY A 175 -10.70 -11.53 5.04
N ASN A 176 -11.73 -11.07 4.32
CA ASN A 176 -11.90 -11.42 2.90
C ASN A 176 -11.05 -10.50 2.00
N MET A 177 -9.73 -10.68 2.06
CA MET A 177 -8.76 -9.98 1.21
C MET A 177 -9.02 -10.22 -0.29
N LYS A 178 -9.51 -11.41 -0.66
CA LYS A 178 -9.83 -11.72 -2.05
C LYS A 178 -10.91 -10.80 -2.62
N LYS A 179 -12.03 -10.64 -1.92
CA LYS A 179 -13.11 -9.71 -2.31
C LYS A 179 -12.64 -8.26 -2.34
N VAL A 180 -11.80 -7.86 -1.37
CA VAL A 180 -11.18 -6.51 -1.39
C VAL A 180 -10.34 -6.31 -2.64
N PHE A 181 -9.54 -7.30 -3.02
CA PHE A 181 -8.66 -7.22 -4.18
C PHE A 181 -9.41 -7.31 -5.51
N GLU A 182 -10.46 -8.12 -5.61
CA GLU A 182 -11.36 -8.18 -6.77
C GLU A 182 -11.99 -6.80 -7.05
N ARG A 183 -12.56 -6.17 -6.02
CA ARG A 183 -13.12 -4.81 -6.11
C ARG A 183 -12.05 -3.77 -6.46
N PHE A 184 -10.84 -3.91 -5.90
CA PHE A 184 -9.72 -3.02 -6.19
C PHE A 184 -9.31 -3.08 -7.66
N CYS A 185 -9.16 -4.29 -8.22
CA CYS A 185 -8.77 -4.50 -9.61
C CYS A 185 -9.86 -4.03 -10.59
N ASP A 186 -11.13 -4.36 -10.33
CA ASP A 186 -12.26 -3.90 -11.14
C ASP A 186 -12.37 -2.36 -11.14
N GLY A 187 -12.32 -1.75 -9.95
CA GLY A 187 -12.38 -0.31 -9.80
C GLY A 187 -11.23 0.42 -10.47
N LEU A 188 -9.99 -0.07 -10.34
CA LEU A 188 -8.84 0.52 -11.02
C LEU A 188 -8.96 0.47 -12.55
N LYS A 189 -9.39 -0.67 -13.11
CA LYS A 189 -9.56 -0.83 -14.56
C LYS A 189 -10.58 0.17 -15.10
N LYS A 190 -11.75 0.29 -14.46
CA LYS A 190 -12.80 1.23 -14.85
C LYS A 190 -12.36 2.69 -14.72
N VAL A 191 -11.65 3.04 -13.64
CA VAL A 191 -11.10 4.40 -13.49
C VAL A 191 -10.09 4.70 -14.59
N GLU A 192 -9.19 3.76 -14.91
CA GLU A 192 -8.21 3.92 -15.99
C GLU A 192 -8.88 4.08 -17.36
N GLU A 193 -9.89 3.28 -17.66
CA GLU A 193 -10.70 3.39 -18.89
C GLU A 193 -11.39 4.76 -18.99
N ASN A 194 -11.97 5.25 -17.88
CA ASN A 194 -12.63 6.55 -17.85
C ASN A 194 -11.66 7.74 -17.96
N VAL A 195 -10.43 7.60 -17.46
CA VAL A 195 -9.34 8.57 -17.67
C VAL A 195 -8.88 8.56 -19.13
N LYS A 196 -8.71 7.38 -19.73
CA LYS A 196 -8.39 7.22 -21.17
C LYS A 196 -9.45 7.82 -22.07
N GLY A 197 -10.73 7.67 -21.72
CA GLY A 197 -11.84 8.32 -22.43
C GLY A 197 -11.86 9.85 -22.36
N GLN A 198 -10.92 10.48 -21.65
CA GLN A 198 -10.69 11.92 -21.62
C GLN A 198 -9.36 12.32 -22.30
N ASP A 199 -8.79 11.45 -23.13
CA ASP A 199 -7.49 11.63 -23.78
C ASP A 199 -6.34 11.88 -22.77
N LYS A 200 -6.43 11.21 -21.61
CA LYS A 200 -5.43 11.21 -20.56
C LYS A 200 -4.97 9.79 -20.26
N GLU A 201 -3.78 9.66 -19.73
CA GLU A 201 -3.23 8.37 -19.32
C GLU A 201 -2.54 8.47 -17.96
N PHE A 202 -2.29 7.32 -17.33
CA PHE A 202 -1.45 7.30 -16.14
C PHE A 202 0.02 7.30 -16.53
N MET A 203 0.85 7.99 -15.73
CA MET A 203 2.30 7.93 -15.84
C MET A 203 2.76 6.50 -15.56
N TRP A 204 3.39 5.89 -16.56
CA TRP A 204 3.85 4.51 -16.51
C TRP A 204 4.97 4.29 -17.52
N ASN A 205 5.97 3.49 -17.15
CA ASN A 205 6.94 2.94 -18.09
C ASN A 205 7.33 1.50 -17.69
N GLU A 206 7.97 0.79 -18.62
CA GLU A 206 8.31 -0.62 -18.46
C GLU A 206 9.28 -0.86 -17.29
N HIS A 207 10.24 0.05 -17.05
CA HIS A 207 11.24 -0.11 -16.00
C HIS A 207 10.67 0.13 -14.60
N LEU A 208 9.94 1.23 -14.41
CA LEU A 208 9.49 1.71 -13.10
C LEU A 208 8.03 1.39 -12.79
N GLY A 209 7.28 0.82 -13.73
CA GLY A 209 5.84 0.64 -13.58
C GLY A 209 5.12 1.98 -13.47
N TYR A 210 4.11 2.06 -12.60
CA TYR A 210 3.40 3.31 -12.35
C TYR A 210 4.28 4.30 -11.59
N ILE A 211 4.33 5.54 -12.11
CA ILE A 211 5.14 6.62 -11.55
C ILE A 211 4.34 7.37 -10.47
N LEU A 212 4.96 7.55 -9.32
CA LEU A 212 4.43 8.30 -8.17
C LEU A 212 5.49 9.24 -7.63
N THR A 213 5.08 10.12 -6.71
CA THR A 213 5.92 11.20 -6.17
C THR A 213 7.15 10.68 -5.43
N CYS A 214 6.96 9.67 -4.59
CA CYS A 214 8.03 9.12 -3.77
C CYS A 214 8.57 7.84 -4.41
N PRO A 215 9.90 7.69 -4.59
CA PRO A 215 10.50 6.48 -5.16
C PRO A 215 10.09 5.19 -4.42
N SER A 216 9.76 5.24 -3.13
CA SER A 216 9.29 4.05 -2.42
C SER A 216 7.96 3.50 -2.90
N ASN A 217 7.18 4.27 -3.68
CA ASN A 217 5.87 3.89 -4.17
C ASN A 217 5.86 3.55 -5.67
N LEU A 218 7.01 3.46 -6.34
CA LEU A 218 7.10 3.02 -7.73
C LEU A 218 6.63 1.57 -7.92
N GLY A 219 6.48 1.17 -9.18
CA GLY A 219 6.05 -0.16 -9.59
C GLY A 219 4.54 -0.28 -9.50
N THR A 220 4.08 -1.10 -8.58
CA THR A 220 2.65 -1.29 -8.33
C THR A 220 2.02 -0.13 -7.57
N GLY A 221 2.83 0.61 -6.79
CA GLY A 221 2.37 1.50 -5.72
C GLY A 221 1.55 0.80 -4.63
N LEU A 222 1.47 -0.53 -4.66
CA LEU A 222 0.48 -1.30 -3.94
C LEU A 222 0.90 -1.56 -2.50
N ARG A 223 0.01 -1.22 -1.58
CA ARG A 223 0.08 -1.63 -0.18
C ARG A 223 -1.20 -2.37 0.19
N ALA A 224 -1.12 -3.69 0.17
CA ALA A 224 -2.11 -4.60 0.71
C ALA A 224 -1.77 -4.91 2.17
N GLY A 225 -2.78 -4.91 3.03
CA GLY A 225 -2.56 -5.16 4.44
C GLY A 225 -3.83 -5.38 5.23
N VAL A 226 -3.62 -5.76 6.49
CA VAL A 226 -4.67 -6.09 7.44
C VAL A 226 -4.43 -5.38 8.77
N HIS A 227 -5.51 -5.06 9.46
CA HIS A 227 -5.45 -4.88 10.92
C HIS A 227 -5.59 -6.25 11.57
N VAL A 228 -4.54 -6.73 12.23
CA VAL A 228 -4.50 -8.07 12.83
C VAL A 228 -4.10 -8.02 14.30
N LYS A 229 -4.80 -8.79 15.14
CA LYS A 229 -4.51 -9.00 16.56
C LYS A 229 -3.41 -10.06 16.73
N LEU A 230 -2.26 -9.66 17.24
CA LEU A 230 -1.10 -10.54 17.50
C LEU A 230 -0.50 -10.28 18.90
N PRO A 231 -1.28 -10.33 20.00
CA PRO A 231 -0.80 -9.93 21.32
C PRO A 231 0.33 -10.81 21.86
N LYS A 232 0.41 -12.10 21.50
CA LYS A 232 1.52 -12.97 21.92
C LYS A 232 2.70 -12.87 20.98
N LEU A 233 2.47 -13.04 19.68
CA LEU A 233 3.52 -13.03 18.67
C LEU A 233 4.26 -11.70 18.64
N SER A 234 3.57 -10.58 18.86
CA SER A 234 4.22 -9.26 18.88
C SER A 234 5.24 -9.04 19.98
N THR A 235 5.17 -9.83 21.06
CA THR A 235 6.14 -9.82 22.16
C THR A 235 7.24 -10.88 22.00
N HIS A 236 7.12 -11.75 20.99
CA HIS A 236 8.08 -12.82 20.75
C HIS A 236 9.41 -12.26 20.20
N PRO A 237 10.59 -12.74 20.67
CA PRO A 237 11.89 -12.21 20.25
C PRO A 237 12.12 -12.22 18.73
N HIS A 238 11.55 -13.22 18.05
CA HIS A 238 11.71 -13.40 16.60
C HIS A 238 10.69 -12.62 15.75
N PHE A 239 9.79 -11.82 16.33
CA PHE A 239 8.70 -11.20 15.54
C PHE A 239 9.19 -10.33 14.38
N ASN A 240 10.19 -9.48 14.61
CA ASN A 240 10.74 -8.63 13.55
C ASN A 240 11.41 -9.47 12.45
N HIS A 241 12.14 -10.51 12.84
CA HIS A 241 12.79 -11.42 11.90
C HIS A 241 11.76 -12.19 11.05
N ILE A 242 10.68 -12.68 11.66
CA ILE A 242 9.59 -13.34 10.94
C ILE A 242 8.98 -12.39 9.89
N LEU A 243 8.69 -11.14 10.26
CA LEU A 243 8.16 -10.14 9.32
C LEU A 243 9.13 -9.86 8.16
N GLU A 244 10.43 -9.73 8.46
CA GLU A 244 11.47 -9.53 7.45
C GLU A 244 11.53 -10.68 6.44
N GLN A 245 11.55 -11.93 6.93
CA GLN A 245 11.57 -13.12 6.07
C GLN A 245 10.29 -13.26 5.22
N LEU A 246 9.14 -12.84 5.77
CA LEU A 246 7.88 -12.79 5.03
C LEU A 246 7.75 -11.58 4.10
N ARG A 247 8.74 -10.67 4.10
CA ARG A 247 8.71 -9.40 3.36
C ARG A 247 7.48 -8.55 3.72
N LEU A 248 7.11 -8.58 4.99
CA LEU A 248 6.04 -7.80 5.59
C LEU A 248 6.62 -6.69 6.47
N GLN A 249 5.85 -5.63 6.65
CA GLN A 249 6.15 -4.53 7.56
C GLN A 249 4.98 -4.31 8.51
N LYS A 250 5.29 -3.85 9.72
CA LYS A 250 4.29 -3.47 10.73
C LYS A 250 4.22 -1.95 10.92
N ARG A 251 3.02 -1.43 11.12
CA ARG A 251 2.73 -0.06 11.59
C ARG A 251 1.72 -0.11 12.74
N GLY A 252 1.56 1.00 13.45
CA GLY A 252 0.49 1.12 14.46
C GLY A 252 -0.90 1.22 13.84
N THR A 253 -1.91 1.22 14.70
CA THR A 253 -3.32 1.03 14.30
C THR A 253 -3.91 2.20 13.51
N GLY A 254 -3.32 3.39 13.59
CA GLY A 254 -3.71 4.57 12.82
C GLY A 254 -2.75 4.91 11.67
N GLY A 255 -1.82 4.02 11.31
CA GLY A 255 -0.87 4.22 10.23
C GLY A 255 0.58 4.49 10.69
N VAL A 256 1.36 5.12 9.81
CA VAL A 256 2.84 5.14 9.86
C VAL A 256 3.45 5.78 11.09
N ASP A 257 2.77 6.77 11.68
CA ASP A 257 3.28 7.53 12.82
C ASP A 257 2.51 7.23 14.13
N THR A 258 1.77 6.12 14.18
CA THR A 258 0.95 5.77 15.35
C THR A 258 1.49 4.53 16.08
N ALA A 259 1.23 4.44 17.39
CA ALA A 259 1.54 3.26 18.18
C ALA A 259 0.51 2.14 17.96
N ALA A 260 0.95 0.88 18.06
CA ALA A 260 0.04 -0.25 18.13
C ALA A 260 -0.70 -0.24 19.48
N LYS A 261 -2.03 -0.33 19.47
CA LYS A 261 -2.85 -0.44 20.69
C LYS A 261 -3.32 -1.87 20.86
N GLY A 262 -3.13 -2.45 22.05
CA GLY A 262 -3.69 -3.76 22.43
C GLY A 262 -3.23 -4.95 21.59
N GLY A 263 -2.00 -4.91 21.05
CA GLY A 263 -1.48 -5.98 20.19
C GLY A 263 -2.07 -5.99 18.78
N ILE A 264 -2.74 -4.91 18.34
CA ILE A 264 -3.27 -4.76 16.99
C ILE A 264 -2.26 -4.03 16.11
N PHE A 265 -1.89 -4.64 14.99
CA PHE A 265 -0.92 -4.10 14.04
C PHE A 265 -1.54 -3.94 12.65
N ASP A 266 -1.12 -2.89 11.94
CA ASP A 266 -1.24 -2.79 10.49
C ASP A 266 -0.07 -3.55 9.86
N ILE A 267 -0.35 -4.76 9.35
CA ILE A 267 0.61 -5.62 8.66
C ILE A 267 0.37 -5.53 7.16
N SER A 268 1.41 -5.23 6.40
CA SER A 268 1.32 -5.07 4.94
C SER A 268 2.60 -5.53 4.23
N ASN A 269 2.53 -5.75 2.92
CA ASN A 269 3.73 -5.99 2.11
C ASN A 269 4.74 -4.84 2.25
N THR A 270 6.03 -5.15 2.17
CA THR A 270 7.14 -4.18 2.17
C THR A 270 7.52 -3.73 0.76
N ASP A 271 7.48 -4.65 -0.20
CA ASP A 271 7.89 -4.40 -1.59
C ASP A 271 6.79 -3.75 -2.42
N ARG A 272 7.18 -3.01 -3.46
CA ARG A 272 6.28 -2.31 -4.39
C ARG A 272 6.70 -2.47 -5.86
N LEU A 273 8.01 -2.42 -6.10
CA LEU A 273 8.65 -2.55 -7.40
C LEU A 273 9.26 -3.96 -7.56
N GLY A 274 9.35 -4.45 -8.80
CA GLY A 274 9.81 -5.81 -9.13
C GLY A 274 8.84 -6.97 -8.88
N PHE A 275 7.67 -6.71 -8.28
CA PHE A 275 6.60 -7.71 -8.06
C PHE A 275 5.29 -7.21 -8.65
N SER A 276 4.45 -8.12 -9.14
CA SER A 276 3.11 -7.75 -9.58
C SER A 276 2.14 -7.56 -8.40
N GLU A 277 1.00 -6.93 -8.66
CA GLU A 277 -0.04 -6.72 -7.65
C GLU A 277 -0.53 -8.04 -7.05
N VAL A 278 -0.81 -9.04 -7.90
CA VAL A 278 -1.20 -10.40 -7.46
C VAL A 278 -0.14 -11.02 -6.54
N GLU A 279 1.14 -10.94 -6.91
CA GLU A 279 2.23 -11.51 -6.10
C GLU A 279 2.34 -10.84 -4.74
N LEU A 280 2.20 -9.51 -4.69
CA LEU A 280 2.25 -8.76 -3.45
C LEU A 280 1.07 -9.08 -2.53
N VAL A 281 -0.14 -9.20 -3.08
CA VAL A 281 -1.33 -9.58 -2.29
C VAL A 281 -1.21 -11.03 -1.82
N GLN A 282 -0.71 -11.95 -2.66
CA GLN A 282 -0.47 -13.33 -2.26
C GLN A 282 0.51 -13.43 -1.07
N LYS A 283 1.63 -12.68 -1.11
CA LYS A 283 2.58 -12.61 0.02
C LYS A 283 1.91 -12.16 1.32
N VAL A 284 0.97 -11.21 1.24
CA VAL A 284 0.21 -10.75 2.41
C VAL A 284 -0.74 -11.84 2.90
N VAL A 285 -1.48 -12.49 2.00
CA VAL A 285 -2.40 -13.58 2.36
C VAL A 285 -1.63 -14.70 3.07
N ASP A 286 -0.56 -15.20 2.47
CA ASP A 286 0.23 -16.32 3.01
C ASP A 286 0.89 -15.95 4.34
N GLY A 287 1.53 -14.78 4.39
CA GLY A 287 2.20 -14.30 5.59
C GLY A 287 1.22 -14.06 6.75
N VAL A 288 0.06 -13.46 6.50
CA VAL A 288 -0.96 -13.24 7.54
C VAL A 288 -1.53 -14.57 8.06
N LYS A 289 -1.77 -15.55 7.19
CA LYS A 289 -2.19 -16.89 7.62
C LYS A 289 -1.16 -17.53 8.57
N LEU A 290 0.13 -17.43 8.24
CA LEU A 290 1.20 -17.95 9.09
C LEU A 290 1.29 -17.21 10.43
N LEU A 291 1.21 -15.87 10.42
CA LEU A 291 1.24 -15.07 11.66
C LEU A 291 0.08 -15.42 12.59
N VAL A 292 -1.12 -15.64 12.04
CA VAL A 292 -2.29 -16.07 12.82
C VAL A 292 -2.13 -17.49 13.38
N GLU A 293 -1.53 -18.41 12.62
CA GLU A 293 -1.22 -19.75 13.13
C GLU A 293 -0.20 -19.71 14.27
N MET A 294 0.87 -18.92 14.14
CA MET A 294 1.83 -18.68 15.21
C MET A 294 1.16 -18.10 16.46
N GLU A 295 0.29 -17.10 16.30
CA GLU A 295 -0.47 -16.52 17.42
C GLU A 295 -1.32 -17.58 18.13
N LYS A 296 -2.07 -18.42 17.37
CA LYS A 296 -2.87 -19.52 17.90
C LYS A 296 -2.04 -20.53 18.69
N ARG A 297 -0.81 -20.83 18.26
CA ARG A 297 0.10 -21.72 18.99
C ARG A 297 0.60 -21.10 20.28
N LEU A 298 1.00 -19.83 20.25
CA LEU A 298 1.46 -19.09 21.42
C LEU A 298 0.32 -18.88 22.45
N GLU A 299 -0.92 -18.67 22.02
CA GLU A 299 -2.10 -18.66 22.90
C GLU A 299 -2.23 -19.98 23.69
N LYS A 300 -1.87 -21.11 23.06
CA LYS A 300 -1.86 -22.45 23.66
C LYS A 300 -0.54 -22.79 24.37
N LYS A 301 0.36 -21.82 24.55
CA LYS A 301 1.72 -21.99 25.12
C LYS A 301 2.57 -23.04 24.40
N LYS A 302 2.37 -23.20 23.09
CA LYS A 302 3.18 -24.09 22.24
C LYS A 302 4.29 -23.30 21.57
N ASP A 303 5.39 -23.98 21.31
CA ASP A 303 6.52 -23.43 20.55
C ASP A 303 6.13 -23.17 19.08
N ILE A 304 6.81 -22.21 18.46
CA ILE A 304 6.63 -21.82 17.05
C ILE A 304 7.92 -21.95 16.23
N GLY A 305 9.00 -22.53 16.77
CA GLY A 305 10.30 -22.59 16.11
C GLY A 305 10.26 -23.32 14.77
N ASP A 306 9.40 -24.33 14.63
CA ASP A 306 9.15 -25.05 13.38
C ASP A 306 8.43 -24.21 12.31
N LEU A 307 7.78 -23.11 12.72
CA LEU A 307 7.08 -22.19 11.82
C LEU A 307 7.91 -20.98 11.40
N ILE A 308 9.04 -20.71 12.05
CA ILE A 308 9.85 -19.52 11.75
C ILE A 308 10.50 -19.70 10.36
N PRO A 309 10.14 -18.86 9.37
CA PRO A 309 10.70 -18.97 8.02
C PRO A 309 12.22 -18.81 8.03
N GLY A 310 12.92 -19.62 7.24
CA GLY A 310 14.39 -19.54 7.11
C GLY A 310 15.20 -20.27 8.20
N GLN A 311 14.56 -20.83 9.24
CA GLN A 311 15.29 -21.48 10.35
C GLN A 311 15.71 -22.94 10.07
N LEU A 312 15.21 -23.55 8.98
CA LEU A 312 15.48 -24.95 8.59
C LEU A 312 16.94 -25.27 8.22
N LEU A 313 17.83 -24.27 8.14
CA LEU A 313 19.27 -24.52 7.94
C LEU A 313 20.05 -24.77 9.24
N SER A 314 19.49 -24.48 10.43
CA SER A 314 20.25 -24.59 11.69
C SER A 314 20.18 -25.98 12.36
N LEU A 315 19.10 -26.73 12.17
CA LEU A 315 18.91 -28.06 12.78
C LEU A 315 19.72 -29.18 12.10
N LEU A 316 20.13 -28.99 10.84
CA LEU A 316 20.97 -29.94 10.12
C LEU A 316 22.46 -29.81 10.49
N ILE A 317 22.93 -28.64 10.94
CA ILE A 317 24.33 -28.43 11.31
C ILE A 317 24.64 -29.04 12.69
N THR A 318 23.71 -29.00 13.63
CA THR A 318 23.91 -29.58 14.97
C THR A 318 23.89 -31.11 14.96
N THR A 319 23.21 -31.74 14.00
CA THR A 319 23.17 -33.21 13.88
C THR A 319 24.43 -33.78 13.22
N VAL A 320 25.13 -32.99 12.38
CA VAL A 320 26.38 -33.41 11.74
C VAL A 320 27.58 -33.28 12.69
N ILE A 321 27.57 -32.32 13.61
CA ILE A 321 28.70 -32.11 14.55
C ILE A 321 28.72 -33.16 15.68
N PHE A 322 27.59 -33.79 16.03
CA PHE A 322 27.55 -34.83 17.08
C PHE A 322 27.82 -36.26 16.58
N ASN A 323 27.93 -36.49 15.26
CA ASN A 323 28.16 -37.82 14.68
C ASN A 323 29.59 -38.02 14.13
N SER A 324 30.49 -37.04 14.27
CA SER A 324 31.88 -37.14 13.79
C SER A 324 32.92 -37.46 14.88
N ASP A 325 32.51 -37.63 16.15
CA ASP A 325 33.42 -37.92 17.28
C ASP A 325 33.34 -39.37 17.78
N ASN A 326 33.06 -40.33 16.89
CA ASN A 326 33.19 -41.77 17.18
C ASN A 326 33.69 -42.53 15.93
N SER A 327 34.96 -42.34 15.60
CA SER A 327 35.77 -43.29 14.79
C SER A 327 37.24 -43.02 15.01
#